data_AF-E7GES4-F1
#
_entry.id   AF-E7GES4-F1
#
_cell.length_a   1.000
_cell.length_b   1.000
_cell.length_c   1.000
_cell.angle_alpha   90.00
_cell.angle_beta   90.00
_cell.angle_gamma   90.00
#
_symmetry.space_group_name_H-M   'P 1'
#
loop_
_entity.id
_entity.type
_entity.pdbx_description
1 polymer ?
#
loop_
_entity_poly.entity_id
_entity_poly.type
_entity_poly.pdbx_seq_one_letter_code
_entity_poly.pdbx_strand_id
1 'polypeptide(L)'
;MKYKIGQEVMTESEGKGTIEAIDDSQQIPLYFVYFPHLKNSPAKGYKVFNERQLRPYIPKKEIYITVQDDEVQSFLKEDGKVVKSATNKCHLKDEFDFEAEAKLAFERLFKEDFKPHLLWVHYLFGIIGTPTKMKDNRGQQLFVGDIVLVIEKDSGIIDTKIVCENDGKQFIMEIDDDIEDDGTINGWFVIKEKSYKDLYHKERVCNVIAILKED
;
A
#
# COMPACT_ATOMS: atom_id res chain seq x y z
N MET A 1 40.70 1.47 -0.56
CA MET A 1 40.26 0.16 -1.07
C MET A 1 38.76 0.22 -1.31
N LYS A 2 38.28 -0.02 -2.54
CA LYS A 2 36.86 0.21 -2.91
C LYS A 2 35.92 -0.94 -2.54
N TYR A 3 36.43 -2.17 -2.55
CA TYR A 3 35.67 -3.38 -2.25
C TYR A 3 36.22 -4.11 -1.04
N LYS A 4 35.39 -4.93 -0.39
CA LYS A 4 35.73 -5.70 0.83
C LYS A 4 35.51 -7.20 0.62
N ILE A 5 36.21 -8.01 1.42
CA ILE A 5 35.96 -9.46 1.50
C ILE A 5 34.50 -9.70 1.94
N GLY A 6 33.84 -10.69 1.35
CA GLY A 6 32.43 -11.02 1.53
C GLY A 6 31.47 -10.18 0.68
N GLN A 7 31.95 -9.14 -0.03
CA GLN A 7 31.08 -8.30 -0.85
C GLN A 7 30.67 -8.99 -2.15
N GLU A 8 29.38 -8.91 -2.47
CA GLU A 8 28.85 -9.35 -3.76
C GLU A 8 29.15 -8.32 -4.86
N VAL A 9 29.64 -8.81 -5.99
CA VAL A 9 30.01 -8.01 -7.15
C VAL A 9 29.46 -8.60 -8.44
N MET A 10 29.30 -7.75 -9.44
CA MET A 10 28.98 -8.10 -10.81
C MET A 10 30.22 -7.95 -11.69
N THR A 11 30.41 -8.93 -12.56
CA THR A 11 31.38 -8.91 -13.66
C THR A 11 30.65 -9.04 -14.99
N GLU A 12 31.22 -8.47 -16.06
CA GLU A 12 30.62 -8.58 -17.39
C GLU A 12 30.68 -10.02 -17.95
N SER A 13 31.71 -10.79 -17.58
CA SER A 13 31.93 -12.12 -18.16
C SER A 13 31.22 -13.25 -17.41
N GLU A 14 31.14 -13.20 -16.08
CA GLU A 14 30.59 -14.30 -15.26
C GLU A 14 29.32 -13.91 -14.48
N GLY A 15 28.91 -12.64 -14.53
CA GLY A 15 27.79 -12.16 -13.71
C GLY A 15 28.16 -12.03 -12.23
N LYS A 16 27.26 -12.50 -11.34
CA LYS A 16 27.36 -12.31 -9.87
C LYS A 16 28.39 -13.26 -9.25
N GLY A 17 29.29 -12.70 -8.45
CA GLY A 17 30.22 -13.44 -7.60
C GLY A 17 30.48 -12.75 -6.27
N THR A 18 31.26 -13.40 -5.39
CA THR A 18 31.60 -12.90 -4.05
C THR A 18 33.11 -12.74 -3.92
N ILE A 19 33.57 -11.61 -3.39
CA ILE A 19 35.01 -11.40 -3.12
C ILE A 19 35.42 -12.24 -1.90
N GLU A 20 36.36 -13.15 -2.08
CA GLU A 20 36.85 -14.05 -1.02
C GLU A 20 38.25 -13.64 -0.53
N ALA A 21 39.06 -13.03 -1.39
CA ALA A 21 40.38 -12.52 -1.03
C ALA A 21 40.76 -11.28 -1.83
N ILE A 22 41.67 -10.48 -1.28
CA ILE A 22 42.21 -9.28 -1.90
C ILE A 22 43.73 -9.33 -1.74
N ASP A 23 44.47 -9.19 -2.84
CA ASP A 23 45.91 -8.97 -2.85
C ASP A 23 46.18 -7.51 -3.22
N ASP A 24 46.63 -6.74 -2.24
CA ASP A 24 47.01 -5.33 -2.37
C ASP A 24 48.53 -5.10 -2.31
N SER A 25 49.32 -6.18 -2.36
CA SER A 25 50.79 -6.10 -2.43
C SER A 25 51.27 -5.52 -3.76
N GLN A 26 50.42 -5.58 -4.79
CA GLN A 26 50.70 -5.09 -6.13
C GLN A 26 50.30 -3.62 -6.29
N GLN A 27 50.89 -2.95 -7.28
CA GLN A 27 50.51 -1.57 -7.64
C GLN A 27 49.02 -1.44 -8.02
N ILE A 28 48.42 -2.51 -8.54
CA ILE A 28 46.98 -2.62 -8.83
C ILE A 28 46.42 -3.75 -7.97
N PRO A 29 45.49 -3.49 -7.04
CA PRO A 29 44.87 -4.53 -6.24
C PRO A 29 44.18 -5.59 -7.08
N LEU A 30 44.39 -6.85 -6.72
CA LEU A 30 43.74 -8.01 -7.33
C LEU A 30 42.67 -8.56 -6.39
N TYR A 31 41.51 -8.85 -6.97
CA TYR A 31 40.34 -9.36 -6.26
C TYR A 31 40.06 -10.79 -6.71
N PHE A 32 40.07 -11.72 -5.75
CA PHE A 32 39.73 -13.11 -5.97
C PHE A 32 38.23 -13.27 -5.75
N VAL A 33 37.50 -13.53 -6.83
CA VAL A 33 36.05 -13.61 -6.83
C VAL A 33 35.61 -15.04 -7.07
N TYR A 34 34.75 -15.54 -6.19
CA TYR A 34 34.14 -16.86 -6.29
C TYR A 34 32.78 -16.80 -7.00
N PHE A 35 32.58 -17.73 -7.94
CA PHE A 35 31.35 -17.89 -8.71
C PHE A 35 30.78 -19.30 -8.46
N PRO A 36 29.67 -19.42 -7.71
CA PRO A 36 29.10 -20.73 -7.36
C PRO A 36 28.74 -21.59 -8.58
N HIS A 37 28.33 -20.96 -9.69
CA HIS A 37 27.97 -21.66 -10.92
C HIS A 37 29.19 -22.25 -11.67
N LEU A 38 30.41 -21.81 -11.34
CA LEU A 38 31.66 -22.29 -11.92
C LEU A 38 32.40 -23.29 -11.01
N LYS A 39 31.77 -23.77 -9.93
CA LYS A 39 32.42 -24.65 -8.92
C LYS A 39 33.07 -25.92 -9.50
N ASN A 40 32.57 -26.41 -10.64
CA ASN A 40 33.07 -27.61 -11.32
C ASN A 40 34.16 -27.31 -12.38
N SER A 41 34.57 -26.05 -12.54
CA SER A 41 35.67 -25.67 -13.43
C SER A 41 37.03 -26.10 -12.87
N PRO A 42 38.10 -26.19 -13.69
CA PRO A 42 39.45 -26.46 -13.21
C PRO A 42 39.91 -25.50 -12.10
N ALA A 43 39.46 -24.25 -12.15
CA ALA A 43 39.75 -23.22 -11.14
C ALA A 43 38.79 -23.26 -9.93
N LYS A 44 37.93 -24.28 -9.83
CA LYS A 44 36.94 -24.48 -8.74
C LYS A 44 36.06 -23.27 -8.45
N GLY A 45 35.79 -22.47 -9.48
CA GLY A 45 34.91 -21.29 -9.41
C GLY A 45 35.60 -19.98 -9.03
N TYR A 46 36.93 -19.95 -8.89
CA TYR A 46 37.68 -18.72 -8.62
C TYR A 46 38.18 -18.07 -9.91
N LYS A 47 38.04 -16.75 -10.00
CA LYS A 47 38.71 -15.91 -11.00
C LYS A 47 39.28 -14.65 -10.36
N VAL A 48 40.29 -14.08 -11.00
CA VAL A 48 41.00 -12.88 -10.51
C VAL A 48 40.62 -11.68 -11.39
N PHE A 49 40.27 -10.58 -10.75
CA PHE A 49 39.91 -9.33 -11.41
C PHE A 49 40.67 -8.16 -10.82
N ASN A 50 40.85 -7.10 -11.61
CA ASN A 50 41.19 -5.78 -11.08
C ASN A 50 39.91 -4.98 -10.78
N GLU A 51 40.06 -3.86 -10.06
CA GLU A 51 38.94 -3.01 -9.64
C GLU A 51 38.05 -2.53 -10.81
N ARG A 52 38.62 -2.31 -12.00
CA ARG A 52 37.89 -1.76 -13.17
C ARG A 52 36.91 -2.77 -13.77
N GLN A 53 37.11 -4.05 -13.51
CA GLN A 53 36.26 -5.14 -14.02
C GLN A 53 35.10 -5.49 -13.06
N LEU A 54 35.10 -4.89 -11.87
CA LEU A 54 34.09 -5.14 -10.85
C LEU A 54 33.11 -3.98 -10.77
N ARG A 55 31.82 -4.32 -10.64
CA ARG A 55 30.75 -3.41 -10.24
C ARG A 55 30.11 -3.94 -8.97
N PRO A 56 29.64 -3.09 -8.04
CA PRO A 56 28.81 -3.57 -6.94
C PRO A 56 27.60 -4.33 -7.48
N TYR A 57 27.28 -5.49 -6.89
CA TYR A 57 26.01 -6.12 -7.17
C TYR A 57 24.89 -5.30 -6.54
N ILE A 58 23.91 -4.92 -7.35
CA ILE A 58 22.69 -4.26 -6.90
C ILE A 58 21.54 -5.23 -7.18
N PRO A 59 20.87 -5.77 -6.15
CA PRO A 59 19.69 -6.58 -6.35
C PRO A 59 18.62 -5.79 -7.09
N LYS A 60 17.96 -6.43 -8.08
CA LYS A 60 16.83 -5.81 -8.80
C LYS A 60 15.69 -5.43 -7.86
N LYS A 61 15.42 -6.29 -6.87
CA LYS A 61 14.38 -6.09 -5.86
C LYS A 61 14.82 -6.72 -4.55
N GLU A 62 14.72 -5.98 -3.46
CA GLU A 62 15.11 -6.43 -2.12
C GLU A 62 14.25 -5.75 -1.05
N ILE A 63 14.11 -6.41 0.10
CA ILE A 63 13.36 -5.90 1.24
C ILE A 63 14.28 -5.89 2.46
N TYR A 64 14.27 -4.78 3.19
CA TYR A 64 14.93 -4.66 4.48
C TYR A 64 13.88 -4.54 5.56
N ILE A 65 14.07 -5.25 6.66
CA ILE A 65 13.30 -5.07 7.89
C ILE A 65 14.30 -4.78 9.00
N THR A 66 14.12 -3.66 9.68
CA THR A 66 15.02 -3.18 10.73
C THR A 66 14.23 -2.80 11.96
N VAL A 67 14.77 -3.09 13.13
CA VAL A 67 14.22 -2.63 14.42
C VAL A 67 15.07 -1.47 14.91
N GLN A 68 14.43 -0.38 15.31
CA GLN A 68 15.07 0.72 16.03
C GLN A 68 14.18 1.09 17.21
N ASP A 69 14.75 1.03 18.42
CA ASP A 69 14.02 1.19 19.68
C ASP A 69 12.85 0.20 19.78
N ASP A 70 11.60 0.68 19.64
CA ASP A 70 10.36 -0.10 19.66
C ASP A 70 9.60 -0.04 18.29
N GLU A 71 10.29 0.40 17.24
CA GLU A 71 9.74 0.53 15.89
C GLU A 71 10.36 -0.49 14.94
N VAL A 72 9.52 -1.27 14.26
CA VAL A 72 9.94 -2.14 13.16
C VAL A 72 9.63 -1.45 11.84
N GLN A 73 10.68 -1.12 11.09
CA GLN A 73 10.60 -0.45 9.80
C GLN A 73 10.87 -1.46 8.69
N SER A 74 10.09 -1.40 7.62
CA SER A 74 10.30 -2.18 6.40
C SER A 74 10.53 -1.24 5.21
N PHE A 75 11.43 -1.63 4.31
CA PHE A 75 11.79 -0.88 3.11
C PHE A 75 11.82 -1.81 1.91
N LEU A 76 11.12 -1.44 0.83
CA LEU A 76 11.26 -2.08 -0.47
C LEU A 76 12.24 -1.26 -1.30
N LYS A 77 13.31 -1.89 -1.79
CA LYS A 77 14.18 -1.28 -2.79
C LYS A 77 14.05 -1.96 -4.14
N GLU A 78 14.03 -1.14 -5.18
CA GLU A 78 14.13 -1.58 -6.58
C GLU A 78 15.33 -0.88 -7.21
N ASP A 79 16.21 -1.65 -7.84
CA ASP A 79 17.49 -1.19 -8.39
C ASP A 79 18.30 -0.30 -7.40
N GLY A 80 18.30 -0.71 -6.12
CA GLY A 80 19.01 -0.03 -5.03
C GLY A 80 18.34 1.23 -4.49
N LYS A 81 17.18 1.64 -5.02
CA LYS A 81 16.43 2.82 -4.54
C LYS A 81 15.23 2.39 -3.71
N VAL A 82 15.02 3.03 -2.56
CA VAL A 82 13.80 2.82 -1.75
C VAL A 82 12.60 3.33 -2.53
N VAL A 83 11.64 2.44 -2.80
CA VAL A 83 10.39 2.75 -3.51
C VAL A 83 9.15 2.69 -2.60
N LYS A 84 9.24 1.95 -1.49
CA LYS A 84 8.21 1.94 -0.43
C LYS A 84 8.87 1.79 0.94
N SER A 85 8.19 2.30 1.96
CA SER A 85 8.54 2.11 3.36
C SER A 85 7.28 1.96 4.21
N ALA A 86 7.34 1.18 5.27
CA ALA A 86 6.29 1.12 6.28
C ALA A 86 6.89 1.00 7.67
N THR A 87 6.12 1.41 8.69
CA THR A 87 6.54 1.35 10.09
C THR A 87 5.48 0.64 10.92
N ASN A 88 5.91 -0.23 11.82
CA ASN A 88 5.12 -0.77 12.91
C ASN A 88 5.64 -0.27 14.25
N LYS A 89 4.73 0.10 15.15
CA LYS A 89 5.03 0.51 16.52
C LYS A 89 4.49 -0.56 17.45
N CYS A 90 5.36 -1.14 18.26
CA CYS A 90 4.94 -2.08 19.29
C CYS A 90 4.15 -1.32 20.36
N HIS A 91 3.02 -1.87 20.83
CA HIS A 91 2.26 -1.25 21.90
C HIS A 91 3.01 -1.49 23.23
N LEU A 92 3.10 -0.48 24.11
CA LEU A 92 3.88 -0.46 25.36
C LEU A 92 3.56 -1.57 26.39
N LYS A 93 2.56 -2.42 26.12
CA LYS A 93 2.09 -3.48 27.02
C LYS A 93 2.35 -4.90 26.49
N ASP A 94 2.83 -5.02 25.25
CA ASP A 94 3.10 -6.31 24.63
C ASP A 94 4.59 -6.66 24.76
N GLU A 95 4.89 -7.94 24.97
CA GLU A 95 6.27 -8.43 24.89
C GLU A 95 6.70 -8.41 23.42
N PHE A 96 7.81 -7.74 23.11
CA PHE A 96 8.27 -7.56 21.74
C PHE A 96 8.68 -8.90 21.11
N ASP A 97 8.00 -9.31 20.04
CA ASP A 97 8.33 -10.47 19.21
C ASP A 97 8.77 -10.00 17.81
N PHE A 98 10.07 -10.12 17.51
CA PHE A 98 10.60 -9.67 16.23
C PHE A 98 9.98 -10.39 15.02
N GLU A 99 9.63 -11.67 15.13
CA GLU A 99 9.04 -12.41 14.01
C GLU A 99 7.62 -11.90 13.71
N ALA A 100 6.81 -11.70 14.74
CA ALA A 100 5.46 -11.15 14.61
C ALA A 100 5.51 -9.71 14.06
N GLU A 101 6.36 -8.88 14.63
CA GLU A 101 6.51 -7.47 14.25
C GLU A 101 7.08 -7.31 12.84
N ALA A 102 8.04 -8.15 12.43
CA ALA A 102 8.57 -8.17 11.07
C ALA A 102 7.52 -8.59 10.04
N LYS A 103 6.67 -9.58 10.36
CA LYS A 103 5.54 -9.97 9.51
C LYS A 103 4.57 -8.81 9.32
N LEU A 104 4.20 -8.12 10.41
CA LEU A 104 3.32 -6.95 10.34
C LEU A 104 3.93 -5.80 9.53
N ALA A 105 5.20 -5.47 9.76
CA ALA A 105 5.90 -4.44 9.00
C ALA A 105 6.01 -4.81 7.51
N PHE A 106 6.22 -6.08 7.18
CA PHE A 106 6.21 -6.57 5.80
C PHE A 106 4.83 -6.42 5.16
N GLU A 107 3.77 -6.84 5.85
CA GLU A 107 2.40 -6.71 5.32
C GLU A 107 2.06 -5.26 5.02
N ARG A 108 2.40 -4.34 5.93
CA ARG A 108 2.17 -2.89 5.75
C ARG A 108 2.91 -2.31 4.53
N LEU A 109 4.02 -2.92 4.10
CA LEU A 109 4.76 -2.48 2.91
C LEU A 109 3.97 -2.70 1.61
N PHE A 110 3.02 -3.65 1.63
CA PHE A 110 2.24 -4.06 0.46
C PHE A 110 0.74 -3.83 0.60
N LYS A 111 0.23 -3.62 1.83
CA LYS A 111 -1.15 -3.16 2.06
C LYS A 111 -1.31 -1.75 1.50
N GLU A 112 -2.41 -1.53 0.78
CA GLU A 112 -2.81 -0.17 0.39
C GLU A 112 -3.14 0.62 1.65
N ASP A 113 -2.81 1.91 1.68
CA ASP A 113 -3.21 2.79 2.78
C ASP A 113 -4.72 2.61 3.02
N PHE A 114 -5.08 2.31 4.27
CA PHE A 114 -6.48 2.15 4.64
C PHE A 114 -7.27 3.41 4.22
N LYS A 115 -8.22 3.22 3.31
CA LYS A 115 -9.15 4.26 2.90
C LYS A 115 -10.49 4.00 3.58
N PRO A 116 -11.03 4.95 4.37
CA PRO A 116 -12.38 4.83 4.90
C PRO A 116 -13.38 4.53 3.79
N HIS A 117 -14.22 3.51 3.96
CA HIS A 117 -15.08 3.02 2.88
C HIS A 117 -16.40 2.46 3.40
N LEU A 118 -17.36 2.32 2.48
CA LEU A 118 -18.66 1.71 2.74
C LEU A 118 -18.66 0.25 2.30
N LEU A 119 -19.30 -0.63 3.06
CA LEU A 119 -19.52 -2.03 2.69
C LEU A 119 -21.01 -2.39 2.72
N TRP A 120 -21.48 -3.04 1.67
CA TRP A 120 -22.80 -3.69 1.64
C TRP A 120 -22.63 -5.17 1.32
N VAL A 121 -22.99 -6.06 2.25
CA VAL A 121 -22.87 -7.52 2.08
C VAL A 121 -21.48 -7.93 1.53
N HIS A 122 -20.43 -7.34 2.09
CA HIS A 122 -19.01 -7.53 1.70
C HIS A 122 -18.56 -6.88 0.38
N TYR A 123 -19.44 -6.20 -0.36
CA TYR A 123 -19.08 -5.42 -1.53
C TYR A 123 -18.70 -3.98 -1.15
N LEU A 124 -17.69 -3.44 -1.83
CA LEU A 124 -17.26 -2.05 -1.69
C LEU A 124 -18.31 -1.11 -2.30
N PHE A 125 -18.86 -0.22 -1.48
CA PHE A 125 -19.88 0.76 -1.84
C PHE A 125 -19.33 2.19 -1.76
N GLY A 126 -18.06 2.33 -2.13
CA GLY A 126 -17.38 3.60 -2.33
C GLY A 126 -16.45 3.99 -1.19
N ILE A 127 -15.51 4.88 -1.51
CA ILE A 127 -14.59 5.48 -0.54
C ILE A 127 -15.28 6.68 0.11
N ILE A 128 -15.37 6.69 1.43
CA ILE A 128 -16.04 7.75 2.20
C ILE A 128 -15.34 9.09 1.96
N GLY A 129 -16.14 10.13 1.72
CA GLY A 129 -15.66 11.47 1.39
C GLY A 129 -15.32 11.69 -0.08
N THR A 130 -15.57 10.71 -0.96
CA THR A 130 -15.47 10.90 -2.41
C THR A 130 -16.55 11.89 -2.86
N PRO A 131 -16.19 12.98 -3.57
CA PRO A 131 -17.17 13.92 -4.08
C PRO A 131 -18.05 13.26 -5.13
N THR A 132 -19.36 13.50 -5.05
CA THR A 132 -20.29 13.04 -6.09
C THR A 132 -20.58 14.14 -7.10
N LYS A 133 -21.37 13.85 -8.14
CA LYS A 133 -21.98 14.88 -9.00
C LYS A 133 -23.29 15.42 -8.42
N MET A 134 -23.87 14.73 -7.43
CA MET A 134 -25.19 15.03 -6.86
C MET A 134 -25.14 16.23 -5.91
N LYS A 135 -26.22 17.01 -5.91
CA LYS A 135 -26.48 18.04 -4.91
C LYS A 135 -27.80 17.78 -4.23
N ASP A 136 -27.89 18.13 -2.95
CA ASP A 136 -29.16 18.15 -2.24
C ASP A 136 -30.06 19.29 -2.75
N ASN A 137 -31.33 19.32 -2.33
CA ASN A 137 -32.27 20.37 -2.74
C ASN A 137 -31.96 21.77 -2.17
N ARG A 138 -30.94 21.90 -1.30
CA ARG A 138 -30.40 23.19 -0.84
C ARG A 138 -29.18 23.62 -1.65
N GLY A 139 -28.78 22.84 -2.66
CA GLY A 139 -27.62 23.08 -3.51
C GLY A 139 -26.29 22.65 -2.89
N GLN A 140 -26.30 21.92 -1.77
CA GLN A 140 -25.09 21.41 -1.13
C GLN A 140 -24.56 20.18 -1.87
N GLN A 141 -23.25 20.16 -2.11
CA GLN A 141 -22.57 19.01 -2.71
C GLN A 141 -22.65 17.79 -1.79
N LEU A 142 -23.10 16.65 -2.33
CA LEU A 142 -23.11 15.38 -1.62
C LEU A 142 -21.81 14.61 -1.86
N PHE A 143 -21.39 13.85 -0.85
CA PHE A 143 -20.20 13.00 -0.86
C PHE A 143 -20.59 11.57 -0.46
N VAL A 144 -19.85 10.58 -0.95
CA VAL A 144 -20.00 9.19 -0.51
C VAL A 144 -19.88 9.11 1.01
N GLY A 145 -20.86 8.48 1.66
CA GLY A 145 -20.97 8.41 3.13
C GLY A 145 -21.83 9.51 3.76
N ASP A 146 -22.28 10.53 3.01
CA ASP A 146 -23.31 11.43 3.52
C ASP A 146 -24.62 10.68 3.76
N ILE A 147 -25.26 10.97 4.90
CA ILE A 147 -26.60 10.47 5.22
C ILE A 147 -27.60 11.57 4.87
N VAL A 148 -28.60 11.19 4.09
CA VAL A 148 -29.59 12.09 3.51
C VAL A 148 -30.99 11.65 3.91
N LEU A 149 -31.85 12.63 4.19
CA LEU A 149 -33.28 12.43 4.26
C LEU A 149 -33.84 12.51 2.84
N VAL A 150 -34.55 11.47 2.40
CA VAL A 150 -35.24 11.43 1.11
C VAL A 150 -36.74 11.50 1.33
N ILE A 151 -37.42 12.28 0.50
CA ILE A 151 -38.88 12.44 0.52
C ILE A 151 -39.39 12.21 -0.90
N GLU A 152 -40.19 11.17 -1.10
CA GLU A 152 -40.80 10.89 -2.41
C GLU A 152 -41.88 11.94 -2.71
N LYS A 153 -41.82 12.56 -3.90
CA LYS A 153 -42.70 13.69 -4.25
C LYS A 153 -44.18 13.33 -4.28
N ASP A 154 -44.51 12.12 -4.73
CA ASP A 154 -45.89 11.72 -4.99
C ASP A 154 -46.55 11.08 -3.76
N SER A 155 -45.82 10.25 -3.04
CA SER A 155 -46.34 9.51 -1.87
C SER A 155 -46.12 10.25 -0.54
N GLY A 156 -45.14 11.16 -0.49
CA GLY A 156 -44.70 11.80 0.74
C GLY A 156 -43.96 10.86 1.70
N ILE A 157 -43.56 9.67 1.25
CA ILE A 157 -42.74 8.74 2.05
C ILE A 157 -41.42 9.42 2.39
N ILE A 158 -41.03 9.33 3.66
CA ILE A 158 -39.80 9.91 4.21
C ILE A 158 -38.93 8.77 4.72
N ASP A 159 -37.66 8.75 4.31
CA ASP A 159 -36.69 7.79 4.81
C ASP A 159 -35.27 8.37 4.88
N THR A 160 -34.39 7.74 5.64
CA THR A 160 -32.99 8.10 5.78
C THR A 160 -32.13 7.12 4.98
N LYS A 161 -31.39 7.63 4.00
CA LYS A 161 -30.54 6.86 3.10
C LYS A 161 -29.09 7.33 3.17
N ILE A 162 -28.18 6.58 2.57
CA ILE A 162 -26.75 6.90 2.48
C ILE A 162 -26.31 7.03 1.02
N VAL A 163 -25.43 7.99 0.77
CA VAL A 163 -24.81 8.22 -0.54
C VAL A 163 -23.69 7.20 -0.75
N CYS A 164 -23.72 6.50 -1.89
CA CYS A 164 -22.82 5.41 -2.22
C CYS A 164 -22.19 5.58 -3.61
N GLU A 165 -21.15 4.80 -3.86
CA GLU A 165 -20.58 4.62 -5.20
C GLU A 165 -20.25 3.15 -5.42
N ASN A 166 -20.62 2.59 -6.57
CA ASN A 166 -20.27 1.23 -6.95
C ASN A 166 -19.90 1.20 -8.43
N ASP A 167 -18.72 0.67 -8.74
CA ASP A 167 -18.17 0.57 -10.10
C ASP A 167 -18.27 1.89 -10.91
N GLY A 168 -17.99 3.02 -10.25
CA GLY A 168 -18.05 4.35 -10.83
C GLY A 168 -19.45 4.96 -10.97
N LYS A 169 -20.53 4.22 -10.72
CA LYS A 169 -21.90 4.76 -10.59
C LYS A 169 -22.08 5.35 -9.20
N GLN A 170 -22.48 6.62 -9.13
CA GLN A 170 -22.76 7.33 -7.89
C GLN A 170 -24.26 7.40 -7.66
N PHE A 171 -24.73 7.08 -6.46
CA PHE A 171 -26.16 6.97 -6.18
C PHE A 171 -26.48 7.17 -4.69
N ILE A 172 -27.77 7.20 -4.36
CA ILE A 172 -28.29 7.12 -3.00
C ILE A 172 -28.95 5.76 -2.86
N MET A 173 -28.63 5.04 -1.79
CA MET A 173 -29.07 3.66 -1.58
C MET A 173 -30.60 3.53 -1.70
N GLU A 174 -31.05 2.52 -2.44
CA GLU A 174 -32.46 2.18 -2.73
C GLU A 174 -33.23 3.18 -3.64
N ILE A 175 -32.57 4.22 -4.17
CA ILE A 175 -33.15 5.13 -5.18
C ILE A 175 -32.20 5.35 -6.37
N ASP A 176 -31.38 4.35 -6.68
CA ASP A 176 -30.31 4.47 -7.68
C ASP A 176 -30.80 4.48 -9.13
N ASP A 177 -32.04 4.07 -9.37
CA ASP A 177 -32.72 4.15 -10.67
C ASP A 177 -33.22 5.58 -10.99
N ASP A 178 -33.33 6.45 -9.98
CA ASP A 178 -33.83 7.83 -10.13
C ASP A 178 -32.71 8.88 -10.23
N ILE A 179 -31.46 8.44 -10.41
CA ILE A 179 -30.26 9.28 -10.43
C ILE A 179 -29.59 9.18 -11.79
N GLU A 180 -29.50 10.34 -12.45
CA GLU A 180 -28.86 10.48 -13.76
C GLU A 180 -27.33 10.54 -13.66
N ASP A 181 -26.64 10.28 -14.78
CA ASP A 181 -25.18 10.32 -14.87
C ASP A 181 -24.55 11.69 -14.54
N ASP A 182 -25.34 12.76 -14.62
CA ASP A 182 -24.93 14.12 -14.25
C ASP A 182 -25.18 14.48 -12.78
N GLY A 183 -25.76 13.55 -12.00
CA GLY A 183 -26.11 13.73 -10.60
C GLY A 183 -27.49 14.35 -10.35
N THR A 184 -28.31 14.52 -11.39
CA THR A 184 -29.71 14.95 -11.23
C THR A 184 -30.52 13.85 -10.54
N ILE A 185 -31.31 14.24 -9.54
CA ILE A 185 -32.16 13.34 -8.75
C ILE A 185 -33.63 13.62 -9.10
N ASN A 186 -34.28 12.65 -9.74
CA ASN A 186 -35.68 12.72 -10.17
C ASN A 186 -36.62 12.15 -9.10
N GLY A 187 -37.90 12.56 -9.07
CA GLY A 187 -38.89 11.95 -8.14
C GLY A 187 -38.74 12.24 -6.63
N TRP A 188 -37.57 12.70 -6.17
CA TRP A 188 -37.26 12.86 -4.74
C TRP A 188 -36.92 14.29 -4.34
N PHE A 189 -37.22 14.64 -3.08
CA PHE A 189 -36.53 15.71 -2.35
C PHE A 189 -35.48 15.08 -1.44
N VAL A 190 -34.23 15.50 -1.60
CA VAL A 190 -33.08 15.02 -0.85
C VAL A 190 -32.50 16.18 -0.04
N ILE A 191 -32.33 15.97 1.25
CA ILE A 191 -31.73 16.94 2.17
C ILE A 191 -30.61 16.25 2.94
N LYS A 192 -29.41 16.84 2.93
CA LYS A 192 -28.32 16.33 3.76
C LYS A 192 -28.66 16.46 5.24
N GLU A 193 -28.64 15.34 5.96
CA GLU A 193 -28.94 15.28 7.39
C GLU A 193 -27.66 15.17 8.21
N LYS A 194 -26.73 14.31 7.78
CA LYS A 194 -25.46 14.08 8.48
C LYS A 194 -24.31 13.95 7.48
N SER A 195 -23.19 14.57 7.82
CA SER A 195 -21.99 14.57 6.98
C SER A 195 -21.23 13.26 7.11
N TYR A 196 -20.60 12.83 6.02
CA TYR A 196 -19.64 11.71 6.01
C TYR A 196 -18.52 11.86 7.06
N LYS A 197 -18.20 13.10 7.45
CA LYS A 197 -17.20 13.43 8.48
C LYS A 197 -17.64 13.08 9.89
N ASP A 198 -18.96 12.97 10.12
CA ASP A 198 -19.56 12.75 11.43
C ASP A 198 -19.95 11.27 11.63
N LEU A 199 -19.63 10.40 10.65
CA LEU A 199 -19.84 8.96 10.77
C LEU A 199 -18.97 8.37 11.88
N TYR A 200 -19.46 7.30 12.51
CA TYR A 200 -18.64 6.46 13.39
C TYR A 200 -18.38 5.08 12.79
N HIS A 201 -17.30 4.44 13.24
CA HIS A 201 -16.89 3.14 12.72
C HIS A 201 -17.96 2.08 13.01
N LYS A 202 -18.33 1.30 11.98
CA LYS A 202 -19.44 0.33 11.96
C LYS A 202 -20.83 0.93 12.08
N GLU A 203 -20.99 2.24 11.84
CA GLU A 203 -22.31 2.84 11.64
C GLU A 203 -23.01 2.19 10.44
N ARG A 204 -24.32 1.88 10.60
CA ARG A 204 -25.09 1.14 9.60
C ARG A 204 -26.34 1.91 9.18
N VAL A 205 -26.51 2.07 7.87
CA VAL A 205 -27.69 2.70 7.22
C VAL A 205 -28.04 1.87 5.98
N CYS A 206 -29.30 1.49 5.79
CA CYS A 206 -29.74 0.67 4.64
C CYS A 206 -28.86 -0.58 4.37
N ASN A 207 -28.44 -1.28 5.44
CA ASN A 207 -27.50 -2.42 5.40
C ASN A 207 -26.08 -2.11 4.90
N VAL A 208 -25.77 -0.86 4.59
CA VAL A 208 -24.43 -0.36 4.30
C VAL A 208 -23.73 -0.04 5.62
N ILE A 209 -22.46 -0.43 5.75
CA ILE A 209 -21.64 -0.27 6.96
C ILE A 209 -20.47 0.66 6.66
N ALA A 210 -20.25 1.68 7.49
CA ALA A 210 -19.09 2.56 7.39
C ALA A 210 -17.86 1.98 8.09
N ILE A 211 -16.79 1.70 7.34
CA ILE A 211 -15.51 1.21 7.85
C ILE A 211 -14.54 2.39 7.87
N LEU A 212 -14.35 2.99 9.06
CA LEU A 212 -13.50 4.17 9.27
C LEU A 212 -12.09 3.90 9.84
N LYS A 213 -11.81 2.67 10.25
CA LYS A 213 -10.51 2.22 10.76
C LYS A 213 -10.37 0.72 10.58
N GLU A 214 -9.15 0.21 10.67
CA GLU A 214 -8.87 -1.23 10.73
C GLU A 214 -9.46 -1.84 12.01
N ASP A 215 -9.85 -3.12 11.92
CA ASP A 215 -10.34 -3.93 13.04
C ASP A 215 -9.18 -4.55 13.84
#